data_AF-A0A9E8IG69-F1
#
_entry.id   AF-A0A9E8IG69-F1
#
_cell.length_a   1.000
_cell.length_b   1.000
_cell.length_c   1.000
_cell.angle_alpha   90.00
_cell.angle_beta   90.00
_cell.angle_gamma   90.00
#
_symmetry.space_group_name_H-M   'P 1'
#
loop_
_entity.id
_entity.type
_entity.pdbx_description
1 polymer ?
#
loop_
_entity_poly.entity_id
_entity_poly.type
_entity_poly.pdbx_seq_one_letter_code
_entity_poly.pdbx_strand_id
1 'polypeptide(L)'
;MKRPHCLRHAYLRLDVLPISRPLDAAYDDLNWWISGWPGAVMARQGYYISTPDLTRPHLSTAEWDFWYGGKPAAKSLPGPDGTADMIHRGEIRDGENYQTRMSRIAVWNTVMDEHNYLVRRWNDFMSA
;
A
#
# COMPACT_ATOMS: atom_id res chain seq x y z
N MET A 1 17.35 20.44 -28.51
CA MET A 1 17.36 20.82 -27.08
C MET A 1 17.78 19.58 -26.29
N LYS A 2 19.01 19.57 -25.76
CA LYS A 2 19.66 18.37 -25.18
C LYS A 2 19.02 18.01 -23.84
N ARG A 3 18.59 16.75 -23.66
CA ARG A 3 18.14 16.24 -22.35
C ARG A 3 19.37 16.02 -21.45
N PRO A 4 19.38 16.45 -20.19
CA PRO A 4 20.49 16.21 -19.30
C PRO A 4 20.55 14.73 -18.92
N HIS A 5 21.77 14.18 -18.90
CA HIS A 5 22.08 12.85 -18.41
C HIS A 5 21.58 12.70 -16.96
N CYS A 6 20.57 11.87 -16.76
CA CYS A 6 20.12 11.50 -15.43
C CYS A 6 21.01 10.36 -14.92
N LEU A 7 21.63 10.58 -13.76
CA LEU A 7 22.56 9.69 -13.07
C LEU A 7 21.91 8.33 -12.78
N ARG A 8 22.59 7.25 -13.17
CA ARG A 8 22.25 5.87 -12.83
C ARG A 8 22.56 5.61 -11.35
N HIS A 9 21.53 5.50 -10.51
CA HIS A 9 21.61 4.73 -9.27
C HIS A 9 20.66 3.54 -9.37
N ALA A 10 21.21 2.36 -9.09
CA ALA A 10 20.58 1.06 -9.29
C ALA A 10 19.63 0.74 -8.15
N TYR A 11 18.33 0.58 -8.44
CA TYR A 11 17.41 -0.33 -7.76
C TYR A 11 16.23 -0.57 -8.72
N LEU A 12 16.02 -1.84 -9.11
CA LEU A 12 14.92 -2.37 -9.93
C LEU A 12 14.39 -1.46 -11.07
N ARG A 13 15.08 -1.47 -12.22
CA ARG A 13 14.52 -0.97 -13.48
C ARG A 13 14.18 -2.19 -14.35
N LEU A 14 12.92 -2.30 -14.76
CA LEU A 14 12.43 -3.32 -15.69
C LEU A 14 12.59 -2.79 -17.13
N ASP A 15 13.79 -2.82 -17.69
CA ASP A 15 14.08 -2.20 -19.00
C ASP A 15 14.56 -3.19 -20.09
N VAL A 16 14.01 -4.42 -20.14
CA VAL A 16 14.49 -5.47 -21.06
C VAL A 16 13.44 -6.08 -22.03
N LEU A 17 12.33 -5.40 -22.33
CA LEU A 17 11.33 -5.88 -23.29
C LEU A 17 11.02 -4.85 -24.40
N PRO A 18 10.65 -5.29 -25.62
CA PRO A 18 10.36 -4.39 -26.74
C PRO A 18 9.26 -3.39 -26.37
N ILE A 19 9.63 -2.12 -26.45
CA ILE A 19 8.83 -0.96 -26.04
C ILE A 19 7.59 -0.83 -26.93
N SER A 20 6.46 -1.33 -26.42
CA SER A 20 5.15 -0.99 -26.95
C SER A 20 4.57 0.16 -26.11
N ARG A 21 3.78 1.06 -26.71
CA ARG A 21 3.13 2.14 -25.95
C ARG A 21 2.37 1.66 -24.69
N PRO A 22 1.67 0.51 -24.71
CA PRO A 22 1.07 -0.05 -23.50
C PRO A 22 2.07 -0.46 -22.43
N LEU A 23 3.24 -1.00 -22.83
CA LEU A 23 4.30 -1.41 -21.89
C LEU A 23 4.92 -0.20 -21.19
N ASP A 24 5.22 0.88 -21.93
CA ASP A 24 5.72 2.12 -21.33
C ASP A 24 4.73 2.71 -20.33
N ALA A 25 3.44 2.75 -20.71
CA ALA A 25 2.38 3.25 -19.82
C ALA A 25 2.26 2.40 -18.54
N ALA A 26 2.41 1.08 -18.64
CA ALA A 26 2.42 0.20 -17.48
C ALA A 26 3.62 0.47 -16.56
N TYR A 27 4.81 0.73 -17.12
CA TYR A 27 5.98 1.10 -16.31
C TYR A 27 5.81 2.47 -15.66
N ASP A 28 5.27 3.46 -16.37
CA ASP A 28 5.02 4.78 -15.81
C ASP A 28 4.03 4.73 -14.65
N ASP A 29 2.96 3.93 -14.78
CA ASP A 29 1.99 3.71 -13.71
C ASP A 29 2.62 3.04 -12.48
N LEU A 30 3.36 1.95 -12.67
CA LEU A 30 4.05 1.26 -11.58
C LEU A 30 5.08 2.16 -10.89
N ASN A 31 5.88 2.89 -11.67
CA ASN A 31 6.86 3.84 -11.17
C ASN A 31 6.18 4.96 -10.37
N TRP A 32 5.02 5.44 -10.82
CA TRP A 32 4.24 6.42 -10.09
C TRP A 32 3.76 5.86 -8.75
N TRP A 33 3.18 4.66 -8.73
CA TRP A 33 2.71 4.00 -7.50
C TRP A 33 3.82 3.85 -6.45
N ILE A 34 5.02 3.44 -6.85
CA ILE A 34 6.15 3.24 -5.94
C ILE A 34 6.97 4.51 -5.67
N SER A 35 6.62 5.65 -6.28
CA SER A 35 7.38 6.91 -6.14
C SER A 35 7.38 7.50 -4.73
N GLY A 36 6.46 7.07 -3.87
CA GLY A 36 6.37 7.49 -2.46
C GLY A 36 5.11 8.28 -2.13
N TRP A 37 4.72 9.24 -2.98
CA TRP A 37 3.53 10.08 -2.75
C TRP A 37 2.23 9.26 -2.67
N PRO A 38 1.94 8.30 -3.58
CA PRO A 38 0.74 7.47 -3.48
C PRO A 38 0.68 6.68 -2.16
N GLY A 39 1.83 6.24 -1.67
CA GLY A 39 1.94 5.59 -0.38
C GLY A 39 1.55 6.48 0.80
N ALA A 40 1.80 7.80 0.74
CA ALA A 40 1.36 8.73 1.77
C ALA A 40 -0.16 8.94 1.74
N VAL A 41 -0.74 9.00 0.53
CA VAL A 41 -2.20 9.06 0.36
C VAL A 41 -2.87 7.79 0.90
N MET A 42 -2.31 6.62 0.59
CA MET A 42 -2.76 5.34 1.16
C MET A 42 -2.63 5.28 2.68
N ALA A 43 -1.53 5.79 3.23
CA ALA A 43 -1.32 5.83 4.68
C ALA A 43 -2.43 6.63 5.38
N ARG A 44 -2.87 7.75 4.79
CA ARG A 44 -4.00 8.54 5.30
C ARG A 44 -5.33 7.79 5.22
N GLN A 45 -5.47 6.82 4.32
CA GLN A 45 -6.62 5.91 4.28
C GLN A 45 -6.49 4.73 5.27
N GLY A 46 -5.35 4.62 5.97
CA GLY A 46 -5.03 3.51 6.86
C GLY A 46 -4.44 2.28 6.17
N TYR A 47 -4.08 2.38 4.89
CA TYR A 47 -3.40 1.33 4.12
C TYR A 47 -1.89 1.57 4.04
N TYR A 48 -1.12 0.51 3.76
CA TYR A 48 0.33 0.60 3.64
C TYR A 48 0.80 0.14 2.27
N ILE A 49 1.77 0.87 1.71
CA ILE A 49 2.48 0.47 0.49
C ILE A 49 3.78 -0.24 0.85
N SER A 50 4.34 -0.99 -0.09
CA SER A 50 5.60 -1.74 0.07
C SER A 50 6.86 -0.87 0.12
N THR A 51 6.76 0.44 -0.12
CA THR A 51 7.89 1.38 -0.14
C THR A 51 7.80 2.46 0.97
N PRO A 52 7.77 2.07 2.25
CA PRO A 52 7.60 3.02 3.36
C PRO A 52 8.71 4.08 3.43
N ASP A 53 9.93 3.74 3.02
CA ASP A 53 11.07 4.68 2.99
C ASP A 53 10.87 5.80 1.96
N LEU A 54 10.26 5.49 0.81
CA LEU A 54 9.91 6.48 -0.21
C LEU A 54 8.67 7.28 0.20
N THR A 55 7.79 6.69 1.01
CA THR A 55 6.61 7.37 1.56
C THR A 55 6.95 8.35 2.67
N ARG A 56 7.95 8.05 3.52
CA ARG A 56 8.34 8.86 4.69
C ARG A 56 8.44 10.37 4.42
N PRO A 57 9.09 10.85 3.34
CA PRO A 57 9.25 12.27 3.08
C PRO A 57 7.95 13.00 2.75
N HIS A 58 6.90 12.28 2.36
CA HIS A 58 5.60 12.84 1.99
C HIS A 58 4.61 12.92 3.17
N LEU A 59 5.02 12.47 4.34
CA LEU A 59 4.23 12.53 5.57
C LEU A 59 4.90 13.49 6.56
N SER A 60 4.09 14.31 7.23
CA SER A 60 4.58 15.06 8.38
C SER A 60 5.00 14.11 9.51
N THR A 61 5.83 14.60 10.43
CA THR A 61 6.25 13.83 11.61
C THR A 61 5.05 13.31 12.40
N ALA A 62 4.00 14.13 12.56
CA ALA A 62 2.80 13.73 13.28
C ALA A 62 2.01 12.62 12.58
N GLU A 63 1.90 12.68 11.24
CA GLU A 63 1.26 11.62 10.46
C GLU A 63 2.04 10.32 10.55
N TRP A 64 3.36 10.37 10.40
CA TRP A 64 4.19 9.16 10.50
C TRP A 64 4.16 8.54 11.89
N ASP A 65 4.26 9.35 12.93
CA ASP A 65 4.25 8.87 14.30
C ASP A 65 2.93 8.15 14.63
N PHE A 66 1.82 8.62 14.07
CA PHE A 66 0.52 7.95 14.17
C PHE A 66 0.44 6.69 13.30
N TRP A 67 0.65 6.81 11.98
CA TRP A 67 0.44 5.71 11.03
C TRP A 67 1.49 4.61 11.10
N TYR A 68 2.75 4.96 11.31
CA TYR A 68 3.87 4.01 11.34
C TYR A 68 4.43 3.82 12.75
N GLY A 69 4.50 4.88 13.54
CA GLY A 69 5.04 4.84 14.90
C GLY A 69 4.10 4.24 15.94
N GLY A 70 2.80 4.12 15.64
CA GLY A 70 1.79 3.63 16.59
C GLY A 70 1.59 4.54 17.81
N LYS A 71 1.97 5.81 17.71
CA LYS A 71 1.83 6.80 18.79
C LYS A 71 0.45 7.47 18.73
N PRO A 72 -0.03 8.04 19.86
CA PRO A 72 -1.23 8.88 19.84
C PRO A 72 -1.10 10.06 18.88
N ALA A 73 -2.19 10.45 18.24
CA ALA A 73 -2.23 11.60 17.35
C ALA A 73 -1.89 12.89 18.11
N ALA A 74 -0.72 13.48 17.87
CA ALA A 74 -0.27 14.69 18.57
C ALA A 74 -1.12 15.93 18.26
N LYS A 75 -1.80 15.91 17.11
CA LYS A 75 -2.73 16.94 16.62
C LYS A 75 -3.78 16.27 15.74
N SER A 76 -4.79 17.04 15.36
CA SER A 76 -5.72 16.60 14.33
C SER A 76 -4.99 16.31 13.02
N LEU A 77 -5.20 15.13 12.44
CA LEU A 77 -4.52 14.70 11.21
C LEU A 77 -5.48 14.74 10.01
N PRO A 78 -4.96 15.08 8.81
CA PRO A 78 -5.78 15.19 7.63
C PRO A 78 -6.14 13.83 7.03
N GLY A 79 -7.28 13.79 6.35
CA GLY A 79 -7.64 12.71 5.45
C GLY A 79 -6.85 12.72 4.13
N PRO A 80 -7.08 11.71 3.28
CA PRO A 80 -6.43 11.58 1.96
C PRO A 80 -6.76 12.74 1.01
N ASP A 81 -7.96 13.29 1.16
CA ASP A 81 -8.50 14.46 0.47
C ASP A 81 -7.95 15.79 1.04
N GLY A 82 -7.17 15.73 2.12
CA GLY A 82 -6.65 16.91 2.81
C GLY A 82 -7.63 17.53 3.80
N THR A 83 -8.82 16.93 4.01
CA THR A 83 -9.78 17.42 5.00
C THR A 83 -9.14 17.31 6.38
N ALA A 84 -8.97 18.46 7.04
CA ALA A 84 -8.50 18.51 8.41
C ALA A 84 -9.53 17.83 9.32
N ASP A 85 -9.06 17.12 10.35
CA ASP A 85 -9.88 16.49 11.40
C ASP A 85 -10.46 15.10 11.11
N MET A 86 -9.83 14.31 10.23
CA MET A 86 -10.20 12.90 10.06
C MET A 86 -9.78 12.04 11.27
N ILE A 87 -8.65 12.35 11.88
CA ILE A 87 -8.17 11.73 13.13
C ILE A 87 -8.04 12.81 14.18
N HIS A 88 -8.74 12.69 15.29
CA HIS A 88 -8.69 13.69 16.35
C HIS A 88 -7.43 13.54 17.21
N ARG A 89 -7.02 14.64 17.84
CA ARG A 89 -5.89 14.65 18.77
C ARG A 89 -6.14 13.64 19.90
N GLY A 90 -5.12 12.83 20.20
CA GLY A 90 -5.13 11.84 21.27
C GLY A 90 -5.65 10.48 20.85
N GLU A 91 -6.23 10.33 19.67
CA GLU A 91 -6.60 9.02 19.15
C GLU A 91 -5.38 8.12 18.99
N ILE A 92 -5.57 6.84 19.30
CA ILE A 92 -4.55 5.81 19.20
C ILE A 92 -5.07 4.76 18.24
N ARG A 93 -4.27 4.40 17.24
CA ARG A 93 -4.62 3.36 16.28
C ARG A 93 -4.37 1.97 16.88
N ASP A 94 -5.37 1.10 16.79
CA ASP A 94 -5.26 -0.29 17.24
C ASP A 94 -4.22 -1.08 16.43
N GLY A 95 -3.51 -1.99 17.09
CA GLY A 95 -2.54 -2.89 16.43
C GLY A 95 -1.09 -2.40 16.47
N GLU A 96 -0.76 -1.54 17.44
CA GLU A 96 0.61 -1.05 17.72
C GLU A 96 1.26 -0.36 16.51
N ASN A 97 2.61 -0.28 16.51
CA ASN A 97 3.39 0.28 15.41
C ASN A 97 3.35 -0.61 14.16
N TYR A 98 3.80 -0.05 13.04
CA TYR A 98 3.81 -0.72 11.75
C TYR A 98 4.59 -2.04 11.76
N GLN A 99 5.79 -2.06 12.37
CA GLN A 99 6.65 -3.25 12.42
C GLN A 99 5.99 -4.39 13.18
N THR A 100 5.40 -4.12 14.34
CA THR A 100 4.67 -5.14 15.11
C THR A 100 3.49 -5.66 14.30
N ARG A 101 2.72 -4.77 13.65
CA ARG A 101 1.59 -5.18 12.79
C ARG A 101 2.03 -6.10 11.66
N MET A 102 3.08 -5.74 10.93
CA MET A 102 3.60 -6.54 9.82
C MET A 102 4.23 -7.85 10.28
N SER A 103 4.67 -7.95 11.54
CA SER A 103 5.18 -9.20 12.13
C SER A 103 4.09 -10.19 12.57
N ARG A 104 2.84 -9.73 12.71
CA ARG A 104 1.71 -10.52 13.23
C ARG A 104 0.66 -10.82 12.17
N ILE A 105 1.07 -11.01 10.92
CA ILE A 105 0.15 -11.35 9.82
C ILE A 105 -0.19 -12.85 9.91
N ALA A 106 -1.45 -13.15 10.21
CA ALA A 106 -2.00 -14.50 10.09
C ALA A 106 -2.77 -14.61 8.77
N VAL A 107 -2.34 -15.52 7.89
CA VAL A 107 -3.07 -15.82 6.66
C VAL A 107 -3.99 -16.99 6.96
N TRP A 108 -5.28 -16.72 7.01
CA TRP A 108 -6.29 -17.77 7.12
C TRP A 108 -6.63 -18.27 5.71
N ASN A 109 -5.98 -19.35 5.30
CA ASN A 109 -6.36 -20.06 4.09
C ASN A 109 -6.90 -21.43 4.50
N THR A 110 -8.15 -21.47 4.95
CA THR A 110 -8.85 -22.75 5.15
C THR A 110 -9.74 -23.01 3.95
N VAL A 111 -9.24 -23.80 3.02
CA VAL A 111 -10.12 -24.64 2.22
C VAL A 111 -10.56 -25.77 3.15
N MET A 112 -11.86 -25.92 3.41
CA MET A 112 -12.36 -27.06 4.19
C MET A 112 -12.01 -28.36 3.45
N ASP A 113 -11.77 -29.45 4.17
CA ASP A 113 -11.46 -30.76 3.58
C ASP A 113 -12.57 -31.20 2.60
N GLU A 114 -13.82 -30.82 2.89
CA GLU A 114 -15.02 -31.12 2.10
C GLU A 114 -15.28 -30.13 0.94
N HIS A 115 -14.44 -29.11 0.73
CA HIS A 115 -14.65 -28.09 -0.29
C HIS A 115 -14.93 -28.70 -1.67
N ASN A 116 -14.13 -29.70 -2.07
CA ASN A 116 -14.30 -30.38 -3.36
C ASN A 116 -15.63 -31.18 -3.45
N TYR A 117 -16.09 -31.74 -2.33
CA TYR A 117 -17.37 -32.43 -2.27
C TYR A 117 -18.54 -31.45 -2.43
N LEU A 118 -18.49 -30.31 -1.73
CA LEU A 118 -19.53 -29.28 -1.79
C LEU A 118 -19.61 -28.64 -3.18
N VAL A 119 -18.47 -28.33 -3.80
CA VAL A 119 -18.42 -27.80 -5.17
C VAL A 119 -19.03 -28.78 -6.17
N ARG A 120 -18.74 -30.08 -6.04
CA ARG A 120 -19.34 -31.13 -6.89
C ARG A 120 -20.85 -31.21 -6.71
N ARG A 121 -21.34 -31.31 -5.46
CA ARG A 121 -22.78 -31.37 -5.17
C ARG A 121 -23.55 -30.14 -5.64
N TRP A 122 -22.92 -28.97 -5.54
CA TRP A 122 -23.50 -27.73 -6.05
C TRP A 122 -23.63 -27.75 -7.57
N ASN A 123 -22.61 -28.22 -8.29
CA ASN A 123 -22.69 -28.38 -9.75
C ASN A 123 -23.74 -29.41 -10.16
N ASP A 124 -23.81 -30.55 -9.46
CA ASP A 124 -24.85 -31.56 -9.69
C ASP A 124 -26.25 -30.94 -9.55
N PHE A 125 -26.49 -30.17 -8.48
CA PHE A 125 -27.75 -29.46 -8.25
C PHE A 125 -28.08 -28.44 -9.35
N MET A 126 -27.11 -27.63 -9.77
CA MET A 126 -27.30 -26.61 -10.81
C MET A 126 -27.52 -27.20 -12.21
N SER A 127 -27.15 -28.46 -12.43
CA SER A 127 -27.29 -29.17 -13.70
C SER A 127 -28.58 -30.01 -13.82
N ALA A 128 -29.36 -30.10 -12.75
CA ALA A 128 -30.64 -30.81 -12.67
C ALA A 128 -31.82 -29.89 -13.02
#